data_AF-A0A2T7PPU4-F1
#
_entry.id   AF-A0A2T7PPU4-F1
#
_cell.length_a   1.000
_cell.length_b   1.000
_cell.length_c   1.000
_cell.angle_alpha   90.00
_cell.angle_beta   90.00
_cell.angle_gamma   90.00
#
_symmetry.space_group_name_H-M   'P 1'
#
loop_
_entity.id
_entity.type
_entity.pdbx_description
1 polymer ?
#
loop_
_entity_poly.entity_id
_entity_poly.type
_entity_poly.pdbx_seq_one_letter_code
_entity_poly.pdbx_strand_id
1 'polypeptide(L)'
;MVATEASVRVISRMMISGEVQGLQLHLWLSSLGMLQVVTENMLNEAKALLDLSTLAAEAALPVSSMVSTFCRRHSDCGAHNSVSRIMLALKKNIGVACEADRMSQGKIVRTLHAIGNSGQAAQVEDVLDNCIRRKYFPEVRIAALQALYYMPCTVNRTRAEGIFHDQTEDWEVRITSYLVIMQCATLELLSKLRLTIATEQNEQVLSFVKSHVTNLRKKARSGGDHVPKFLDNAEFSSWEKEEQKLQTAKNIYGKSIFMKPVRGDTGGGSLYARFQGKEIAFFRSEMFTPGQSTWPAGQTLLSALRTLSTEGRYNFTQSAILADVSLVVPTASGLPLTLGLNSSASVELAVFGKLDFHDLTSSPRNLHAAGQIRAR
;
A
#
# COMPACT_ATOMS: atom_id res chain seq x y z
N MET A 1 13.36 -12.66 -12.68
CA MET A 1 14.48 -11.79 -12.25
C MET A 1 15.45 -12.64 -11.43
N VAL A 2 16.76 -12.54 -11.65
CA VAL A 2 17.79 -13.39 -11.00
C VAL A 2 18.19 -12.88 -9.60
N ALA A 3 17.55 -11.81 -9.11
CA ALA A 3 17.72 -11.25 -7.76
C ALA A 3 19.19 -10.91 -7.37
N THR A 4 20.02 -10.52 -8.34
CA THR A 4 21.40 -10.07 -8.12
C THR A 4 21.56 -8.56 -8.36
N GLU A 5 22.62 -7.95 -7.81
CA GLU A 5 22.95 -6.54 -8.04
C GLU A 5 23.03 -6.22 -9.54
N ALA A 6 23.74 -7.06 -10.30
CA ALA A 6 23.87 -6.90 -11.74
C ALA A 6 22.50 -6.92 -12.45
N SER A 7 21.58 -7.80 -12.03
CA SER A 7 20.23 -7.86 -12.60
C SER A 7 19.41 -6.60 -12.29
N VAL A 8 19.50 -6.08 -11.05
CA VAL A 8 18.81 -4.85 -10.64
C VAL A 8 19.37 -3.66 -11.43
N ARG A 9 20.69 -3.58 -11.60
CA ARG A 9 21.36 -2.54 -12.41
C ARG A 9 20.87 -2.54 -13.86
N VAL A 10 20.88 -3.69 -14.53
CA VAL A 10 20.46 -3.80 -15.93
C VAL A 10 18.99 -3.44 -16.10
N ILE A 11 18.11 -4.01 -15.28
CA ILE A 11 16.66 -3.74 -15.34
C ILE A 11 16.39 -2.26 -15.07
N SER A 12 17.04 -1.66 -14.07
CA SER A 12 16.88 -0.24 -13.78
C SER A 12 17.32 0.65 -14.94
N ARG A 13 18.45 0.34 -15.59
CA ARG A 13 18.94 1.10 -16.76
C ARG A 13 17.98 1.01 -17.95
N MET A 14 17.45 -0.17 -18.25
CA MET A 14 16.50 -0.36 -19.36
C MET A 14 15.16 0.36 -19.11
N MET A 15 14.73 0.48 -17.85
CA MET A 15 13.56 1.29 -17.50
C MET A 15 13.87 2.79 -17.65
N ILE A 16 15.05 3.24 -17.20
CA ILE A 16 15.48 4.64 -17.29
C ILE A 16 15.69 5.07 -18.75
N SER A 17 16.22 4.20 -19.61
CA SER A 17 16.41 4.49 -21.04
C SER A 17 15.12 4.52 -21.85
N GLY A 18 14.00 4.08 -21.26
CA GLY A 18 12.71 4.00 -21.94
C GLY A 18 12.59 2.82 -22.91
N GLU A 19 13.54 1.87 -22.90
CA GLU A 19 13.46 0.61 -23.64
C GLU A 19 12.30 -0.28 -23.17
N VAL A 20 11.83 -0.05 -21.94
CA VAL A 20 10.72 -0.79 -21.31
C VAL A 20 9.61 0.16 -20.91
N GLN A 21 8.39 -0.08 -21.41
CA GLN A 21 7.23 0.79 -21.21
C GLN A 21 5.95 -0.02 -20.92
N GLY A 22 4.88 0.69 -20.58
CA GLY A 22 3.54 0.11 -20.38
C GLY A 22 3.52 -1.01 -19.35
N LEU A 23 2.85 -2.12 -19.66
CA LEU A 23 2.71 -3.25 -18.73
C LEU A 23 4.05 -3.87 -18.35
N GLN A 24 4.99 -3.98 -19.30
CA GLN A 24 6.31 -4.57 -19.06
C GLN A 24 7.06 -3.78 -17.98
N LEU A 25 6.99 -2.44 -18.03
CA LEU A 25 7.57 -1.56 -17.03
C LEU A 25 6.99 -1.82 -15.64
N HIS A 26 5.65 -1.91 -15.54
CA HIS A 26 4.99 -2.19 -14.26
C HIS A 26 5.33 -3.56 -13.68
N LEU A 27 5.47 -4.59 -14.53
CA LEU A 27 5.89 -5.93 -14.10
C LEU A 27 7.33 -5.93 -13.59
N TRP A 28 8.22 -5.22 -14.27
CA TRP A 28 9.63 -5.11 -13.88
C TRP A 28 9.78 -4.35 -12.57
N LEU A 29 9.11 -3.21 -12.44
CA LEU A 29 9.03 -2.46 -11.20
C LEU A 29 8.47 -3.34 -10.06
N SER A 30 7.34 -4.02 -10.28
CA SER A 30 6.76 -4.91 -9.25
C SER A 30 7.72 -6.01 -8.81
N SER A 31 8.50 -6.58 -9.75
CA SER A 31 9.46 -7.64 -9.44
C SER A 31 10.61 -7.18 -8.53
N LEU A 32 11.00 -5.90 -8.57
CA LEU A 32 11.94 -5.31 -7.61
C LEU A 32 11.38 -5.33 -6.18
N GLY A 33 10.09 -5.04 -6.03
CA GLY A 33 9.41 -5.05 -4.72
C GLY A 33 9.20 -6.46 -4.14
N MET A 34 9.35 -7.51 -4.95
CA MET A 34 9.20 -8.92 -4.53
C MET A 34 10.52 -9.58 -4.15
N LEU A 35 11.65 -8.88 -4.25
CA LEU A 35 12.96 -9.41 -3.88
C LEU A 35 12.98 -9.85 -2.41
N GLN A 36 13.42 -11.10 -2.19
CA GLN A 36 13.52 -11.72 -0.87
C GLN A 36 14.79 -11.34 -0.12
N VAL A 37 15.84 -10.99 -0.88
CA VAL A 37 17.14 -10.55 -0.38
C VAL A 37 17.49 -9.27 -1.11
N VAL A 38 17.86 -8.24 -0.35
CA VAL A 38 18.27 -6.94 -0.88
C VAL A 38 19.59 -6.57 -0.23
N THR A 39 20.57 -6.17 -1.04
CA THR A 39 21.86 -5.63 -0.58
C THR A 39 21.89 -4.12 -0.68
N GLU A 40 22.87 -3.49 -0.05
CA GLU A 40 23.03 -2.03 -0.10
C GLU A 40 23.24 -1.52 -1.54
N ASN A 41 24.03 -2.24 -2.34
CA ASN A 41 24.25 -1.87 -3.74
C ASN A 41 22.96 -1.95 -4.57
N MET A 42 22.09 -2.94 -4.33
CA MET A 42 20.80 -3.02 -5.02
C MET A 42 19.93 -1.79 -4.71
N LEU A 43 19.96 -1.28 -3.47
CA LEU A 43 19.27 -0.03 -3.11
C LEU A 43 19.86 1.16 -3.86
N ASN A 44 21.19 1.25 -3.95
CA ASN A 44 21.86 2.32 -4.68
C ASN A 44 21.51 2.33 -6.17
N GLU A 45 21.40 1.16 -6.81
CA GLU A 45 20.95 1.05 -8.21
C GLU A 45 19.48 1.45 -8.37
N ALA A 46 18.60 0.94 -7.49
CA ALA A 46 17.17 1.19 -7.56
C ALA A 46 16.81 2.67 -7.26
N LYS A 47 17.65 3.37 -6.48
CA LYS A 47 17.48 4.80 -6.18
C LYS A 47 17.38 5.65 -7.45
N ALA A 48 18.12 5.32 -8.51
CA ALA A 48 18.11 6.07 -9.76
C ALA A 48 16.71 6.13 -10.41
N LEU A 49 15.85 5.15 -10.15
CA LEU A 49 14.46 5.13 -10.62
C LEU A 49 13.59 6.22 -9.96
N LEU A 50 13.94 6.62 -8.74
CA LEU A 50 13.25 7.69 -8.02
C LEU A 50 13.69 9.09 -8.43
N ASP A 51 14.87 9.20 -9.07
CA ASP A 51 15.40 10.49 -9.55
C ASP A 51 14.74 10.93 -10.85
N LEU A 52 14.29 9.97 -11.67
CA LEU A 52 13.66 10.27 -12.95
C LEU A 52 12.18 10.59 -12.75
N SER A 53 11.78 11.82 -13.05
CA SER A 53 10.43 12.33 -12.78
C SER A 53 9.30 11.50 -13.41
N THR A 54 9.55 10.86 -14.56
CA THR A 54 8.61 10.00 -15.28
C THR A 54 8.44 8.61 -14.68
N LEU A 55 9.38 8.15 -13.84
CA LEU A 55 9.34 6.84 -13.18
C LEU A 55 9.15 6.95 -11.66
N ALA A 56 9.42 8.11 -11.08
CA ALA A 56 9.50 8.29 -9.64
C ALA A 56 8.24 7.85 -8.89
N ALA A 57 7.05 8.09 -9.47
CA ALA A 57 5.79 7.70 -8.84
C ALA A 57 5.58 6.18 -8.90
N GLU A 58 5.86 5.54 -10.02
CA GLU A 58 5.70 4.10 -10.25
C GLU A 58 6.75 3.28 -9.48
N ALA A 59 7.96 3.82 -9.35
CA ALA A 59 9.07 3.18 -8.65
C ALA A 59 9.00 3.33 -7.13
N ALA A 60 8.26 4.31 -6.60
CA ALA A 60 8.19 4.59 -5.16
C ALA A 60 7.84 3.34 -4.33
N LEU A 61 6.76 2.63 -4.69
CA LEU A 61 6.29 1.47 -3.93
C LEU A 61 7.27 0.27 -4.00
N PRO A 62 7.75 -0.17 -5.17
CA PRO A 62 8.76 -1.23 -5.23
C PRO A 62 10.07 -0.90 -4.54
N VAL A 63 10.62 0.31 -4.73
CA VAL A 63 11.88 0.71 -4.11
C VAL A 63 11.73 0.79 -2.58
N SER A 64 10.59 1.28 -2.08
CA SER A 64 10.31 1.24 -0.63
C SER A 64 10.16 -0.18 -0.08
N SER A 65 9.61 -1.12 -0.86
CA SER A 65 9.57 -2.54 -0.50
C SER A 65 10.98 -3.12 -0.39
N MET A 66 11.89 -2.75 -1.31
CA MET A 66 13.30 -3.13 -1.23
C MET A 66 13.97 -2.61 0.05
N VAL A 67 13.75 -1.33 0.40
CA VAL A 67 14.23 -0.75 1.67
C VAL A 67 13.71 -1.55 2.85
N SER A 68 12.42 -1.87 2.87
CA SER A 68 11.84 -2.65 3.96
C SER A 68 12.44 -4.04 4.07
N THR A 69 12.70 -4.72 2.93
CA THR A 69 13.38 -6.02 2.91
C THR A 69 14.82 -5.93 3.42
N PHE A 70 15.56 -4.89 3.03
CA PHE A 70 16.90 -4.64 3.54
C PHE A 70 16.89 -4.41 5.05
N CYS A 71 15.99 -3.55 5.56
CA CYS A 71 15.89 -3.21 6.98
C CYS A 71 15.50 -4.40 7.88
N ARG A 72 14.82 -5.43 7.36
CA ARG A 72 14.50 -6.63 8.16
C ARG A 72 15.76 -7.40 8.60
N ARG A 73 16.90 -7.20 7.94
CA ARG A 73 18.18 -7.87 8.24
C ARG A 73 19.23 -6.95 8.86
N HIS A 74 18.93 -5.66 9.01
CA HIS A 74 19.87 -4.65 9.50
C HIS A 74 19.20 -3.83 10.61
N SER A 75 19.62 -4.06 11.86
CA SER A 75 19.06 -3.39 13.04
C SER A 75 19.32 -1.88 13.04
N ASP A 76 20.38 -1.43 12.38
CA ASP A 76 20.81 -0.05 12.24
C ASP A 76 20.34 0.60 10.91
N CYS A 77 19.25 0.11 10.31
CA CYS A 77 18.84 0.48 8.95
C CYS A 77 18.83 2.00 8.66
N GLY A 78 18.42 2.82 9.63
CA GLY A 78 18.38 4.29 9.50
C GLY A 78 19.75 4.97 9.38
N ALA A 79 20.84 4.29 9.76
CA ALA A 79 22.21 4.79 9.64
C ALA A 79 22.82 4.56 8.24
N HIS A 80 22.24 3.66 7.44
CA HIS A 80 22.74 3.35 6.10
C HIS A 80 22.47 4.51 5.14
N ASN A 81 23.51 4.93 4.42
CA ASN A 81 23.43 6.07 3.51
C ASN A 81 22.49 5.80 2.33
N SER A 82 22.52 4.58 1.80
CA SER A 82 21.62 4.11 0.74
C SER A 82 20.13 4.28 1.10
N VAL A 83 19.76 3.89 2.33
CA VAL A 83 18.40 4.06 2.87
C VAL A 83 18.06 5.53 3.01
N SER A 84 18.94 6.31 3.65
CA SER A 84 18.75 7.75 3.84
C SER A 84 18.54 8.50 2.52
N ARG A 85 19.29 8.15 1.47
CA ARG A 85 19.17 8.75 0.13
C ARG A 85 17.84 8.41 -0.54
N ILE A 86 17.34 7.20 -0.36
CA ILE A 86 16.00 6.80 -0.86
C ILE A 86 14.91 7.56 -0.12
N MET A 87 14.98 7.64 1.21
CA MET A 87 14.00 8.36 2.02
C MET A 87 13.96 9.85 1.67
N LEU A 88 15.13 10.47 1.42
CA LEU A 88 15.21 11.85 0.93
C LEU A 88 14.62 12.02 -0.48
N ALA A 89 14.80 11.05 -1.38
CA ALA A 89 14.19 11.08 -2.71
C ALA A 89 12.66 10.98 -2.63
N LEU A 90 12.13 10.10 -1.77
CA LEU A 90 10.69 10.01 -1.51
C LEU A 90 10.15 11.32 -0.90
N LYS A 91 10.85 11.91 0.07
CA LYS A 91 10.49 13.22 0.63
C LYS A 91 10.41 14.29 -0.45
N LYS A 92 11.41 14.36 -1.33
CA LYS A 92 11.45 15.32 -2.44
C LYS A 92 10.25 15.15 -3.39
N ASN A 93 9.77 13.93 -3.61
CA ASN A 93 8.63 13.65 -4.48
C ASN A 93 7.27 14.15 -3.92
N ILE A 94 7.19 14.43 -2.61
CA ILE A 94 6.00 15.04 -1.99
C ILE A 94 5.98 16.56 -2.21
N GLY A 95 7.15 17.21 -2.25
CA GLY A 95 7.27 18.66 -2.32
C GLY A 95 7.11 19.35 -0.96
N VAL A 96 6.93 20.68 -0.99
CA VAL A 96 6.81 21.49 0.23
C VAL A 96 5.37 21.45 0.74
N ALA A 97 5.21 21.24 2.05
CA ALA A 97 3.95 21.37 2.79
C ALA A 97 2.77 20.51 2.28
N CYS A 98 3.04 19.46 1.51
CA CYS A 98 2.03 18.55 0.95
C CYS A 98 0.96 19.29 0.12
N GLU A 99 1.36 20.41 -0.50
CA GLU A 99 0.52 21.21 -1.39
C GLU A 99 0.37 20.49 -2.72
N ALA A 100 -0.88 20.23 -3.09
CA ALA A 100 -1.22 19.44 -4.26
C ALA A 100 -2.36 20.13 -5.01
N ASP A 101 -2.24 20.25 -6.33
CA ASP A 101 -3.42 20.24 -7.17
C ASP A 101 -4.00 18.81 -7.23
N ARG A 102 -5.23 18.66 -7.73
CA ARG A 102 -5.93 17.36 -7.77
C ARG A 102 -5.12 16.27 -8.52
N MET A 103 -4.35 16.65 -9.53
CA MET A 103 -3.49 15.75 -10.31
C MET A 103 -2.27 15.28 -9.52
N SER A 104 -1.70 16.16 -8.68
CA SER A 104 -0.53 15.89 -7.84
C SER A 104 -0.88 15.11 -6.57
N GLN A 105 -2.16 15.14 -6.13
CA GLN A 105 -2.62 14.38 -4.95
C GLN A 105 -2.35 12.88 -5.07
N GLY A 106 -2.61 12.28 -6.23
CA GLY A 106 -2.39 10.85 -6.45
C GLY A 106 -0.91 10.45 -6.27
N LYS A 107 0.00 11.31 -6.77
CA LYS A 107 1.45 11.13 -6.61
C LYS A 107 1.88 11.26 -5.15
N ILE A 108 1.36 12.25 -4.43
CA ILE A 108 1.66 12.44 -3.00
C ILE A 108 1.17 11.25 -2.18
N VAL A 109 -0.09 10.84 -2.36
CA VAL A 109 -0.66 9.67 -1.66
C VAL A 109 0.18 8.42 -1.92
N ARG A 110 0.53 8.13 -3.18
CA ARG A 110 1.39 6.98 -3.52
C ARG A 110 2.77 7.07 -2.86
N THR A 111 3.34 8.27 -2.81
CA THR A 111 4.65 8.50 -2.17
C THR A 111 4.58 8.33 -0.65
N LEU A 112 3.50 8.76 0.00
CA LEU A 112 3.25 8.53 1.42
C LEU A 112 3.10 7.03 1.73
N HIS A 113 2.37 6.30 0.89
CA HIS A 113 2.30 4.84 0.97
C HIS A 113 3.69 4.20 0.87
N ALA A 114 4.54 4.66 -0.05
CA ALA A 114 5.93 4.20 -0.15
C ALA A 114 6.75 4.51 1.11
N ILE A 115 6.61 5.72 1.67
CA ILE A 115 7.26 6.06 2.94
C ILE A 115 6.83 5.09 4.05
N GLY A 116 5.52 4.87 4.22
CA GLY A 116 5.00 3.89 5.19
C GLY A 116 5.50 2.48 4.96
N ASN A 117 5.51 2.04 3.69
CA ASN A 117 5.93 0.70 3.30
C ASN A 117 7.40 0.41 3.65
N SER A 118 8.27 1.42 3.55
CA SER A 118 9.68 1.35 3.99
C SER A 118 9.83 1.08 5.50
N GLY A 119 8.85 1.54 6.31
CA GLY A 119 8.89 1.49 7.76
C GLY A 119 9.92 2.42 8.41
N GLN A 120 10.52 3.34 7.64
CA GLN A 120 11.55 4.27 8.12
C GLN A 120 10.97 5.65 8.41
N ALA A 121 11.30 6.19 9.58
CA ALA A 121 10.87 7.52 10.00
C ALA A 121 11.95 8.59 9.76
N ALA A 122 13.22 8.19 9.80
CA ALA A 122 14.33 9.10 9.59
C ALA A 122 14.14 9.90 8.28
N GLN A 123 14.57 11.16 8.31
CA GLN A 123 14.45 12.13 7.21
C GLN A 123 13.02 12.60 6.83
N VAL A 124 11.95 11.92 7.24
CA VAL A 124 10.58 12.18 6.76
C VAL A 124 9.57 12.62 7.83
N GLU A 125 9.94 12.67 9.11
CA GLU A 125 9.02 13.05 10.20
C GLU A 125 8.36 14.41 9.98
N ASP A 126 9.12 15.41 9.51
CA ASP A 126 8.64 16.76 9.26
C ASP A 126 7.62 16.83 8.11
N VAL A 127 7.86 16.10 7.01
CA VAL A 127 6.92 16.08 5.89
C VAL A 127 5.63 15.36 6.26
N LEU A 128 5.70 14.31 7.07
CA LEU A 128 4.51 13.62 7.58
C LEU A 128 3.70 14.51 8.50
N ASP A 129 4.34 15.19 9.45
CA ASP A 129 3.67 16.15 10.35
C ASP A 129 2.95 17.25 9.57
N ASN A 130 3.61 17.79 8.54
CA ASN A 130 3.02 18.78 7.64
C ASN A 130 1.80 18.22 6.87
N CYS A 131 1.89 17.03 6.29
CA CYS A 131 0.78 16.40 5.58
C CYS A 131 -0.42 16.14 6.50
N ILE A 132 -0.17 15.68 7.73
CA ILE A 132 -1.23 15.39 8.70
C ILE A 132 -1.97 16.68 9.13
N ARG A 133 -1.25 17.80 9.23
CA ARG A 133 -1.80 19.10 9.64
C ARG A 133 -2.76 19.72 8.61
N ARG A 134 -2.56 19.45 7.32
CA ARG A 134 -3.29 20.12 6.23
C ARG A 134 -4.68 19.52 6.02
N LYS A 135 -5.73 20.19 6.53
CA LYS A 135 -7.13 19.74 6.44
C LYS A 135 -7.74 19.71 5.02
N TYR A 136 -7.12 20.38 4.04
CA TYR A 136 -7.68 20.53 2.69
C TYR A 136 -7.90 19.22 1.94
N PHE A 137 -7.04 18.21 2.14
CA PHE A 137 -7.08 16.94 1.42
C PHE A 137 -7.09 15.77 2.39
N PRO A 138 -8.28 15.27 2.79
CA PRO A 138 -8.42 14.17 3.74
C PRO A 138 -7.62 12.92 3.34
N GLU A 139 -7.55 12.60 2.05
CA GLU A 139 -6.84 11.42 1.53
C GLU A 139 -5.32 11.52 1.76
N VAL A 140 -4.75 12.72 1.63
CA VAL A 140 -3.32 12.96 1.92
C VAL A 140 -3.05 12.81 3.41
N ARG A 141 -3.94 13.33 4.28
CA ARG A 141 -3.82 13.17 5.73
C ARG A 141 -3.91 11.71 6.15
N ILE A 142 -4.89 10.97 5.60
CA ILE A 142 -5.07 9.55 5.86
C ILE A 142 -3.83 8.78 5.42
N ALA A 143 -3.31 9.03 4.22
CA ALA A 143 -2.10 8.37 3.74
C ALA A 143 -0.87 8.68 4.62
N ALA A 144 -0.74 9.91 5.13
CA ALA A 144 0.34 10.28 6.02
C ALA A 144 0.21 9.63 7.42
N LEU A 145 -1.01 9.56 7.97
CA LEU A 145 -1.28 8.81 9.20
C LEU A 145 -1.00 7.31 9.00
N GLN A 146 -1.43 6.74 7.87
CA GLN A 146 -1.12 5.35 7.51
C GLN A 146 0.39 5.12 7.36
N ALA A 147 1.15 6.09 6.86
CA ALA A 147 2.61 5.99 6.84
C ALA A 147 3.19 5.92 8.25
N LEU A 148 2.71 6.78 9.17
CA LEU A 148 3.12 6.81 10.57
C LEU A 148 2.77 5.51 11.33
N TYR A 149 1.69 4.82 10.94
CA TYR A 149 1.31 3.51 11.51
C TYR A 149 2.43 2.46 11.36
N TYR A 150 3.15 2.46 10.24
CA TYR A 150 4.20 1.48 9.96
C TYR A 150 5.57 1.81 10.57
N MET A 151 5.69 2.95 11.26
CA MET A 151 6.95 3.40 11.85
C MET A 151 7.16 2.84 13.26
N PRO A 152 8.41 2.77 13.76
CA PRO A 152 8.70 2.39 15.14
C PRO A 152 7.92 3.24 16.17
N CYS A 153 7.64 2.65 17.34
CA CYS A 153 6.93 3.33 18.42
C CYS A 153 7.71 4.48 19.09
N THR A 154 9.00 4.64 18.75
CA THR A 154 9.84 5.77 19.19
C THR A 154 9.44 7.10 18.53
N VAL A 155 8.72 7.05 17.41
CA VAL A 155 8.27 8.25 16.68
C VAL A 155 7.10 8.91 17.41
N ASN A 156 7.12 10.25 17.47
CA ASN A 156 6.09 11.06 18.12
C ASN A 156 4.72 10.87 17.44
N ARG A 157 3.70 10.58 18.25
CA ARG A 157 2.30 10.36 17.83
C ARG A 157 1.30 11.31 18.49
N THR A 158 1.75 12.35 19.20
CA THR A 158 0.88 13.29 19.93
C THR A 158 -0.13 13.98 19.01
N ARG A 159 0.24 14.31 17.77
CA ARG A 159 -0.71 14.88 16.80
C ARG A 159 -1.81 13.89 16.44
N ALA A 160 -1.48 12.61 16.26
CA ALA A 160 -2.46 11.57 15.99
C ALA A 160 -3.40 11.36 17.19
N GLU A 161 -2.88 11.39 18.41
CA GLU A 161 -3.70 11.36 19.63
C GLU A 161 -4.68 12.54 19.65
N GLY A 162 -4.20 13.77 19.41
CA GLY A 162 -5.05 14.96 19.34
C GLY A 162 -6.17 14.87 18.29
N ILE A 163 -5.85 14.38 17.08
CA ILE A 163 -6.84 14.19 16.00
C ILE A 163 -7.93 13.19 16.40
N PHE A 164 -7.57 12.10 17.08
CA PHE A 164 -8.56 11.12 17.51
C PHE A 164 -9.56 11.72 18.51
N HIS A 165 -9.07 12.54 19.44
CA HIS A 165 -9.90 13.21 20.46
C HIS A 165 -10.77 14.36 19.93
N ASP A 166 -10.37 15.00 18.82
CA ASP A 166 -11.13 16.09 18.21
C ASP A 166 -12.36 15.56 17.45
N GLN A 167 -13.55 15.67 18.05
CA GLN A 167 -14.80 15.23 17.43
C GLN A 167 -15.24 16.08 16.23
N THR A 168 -14.57 17.21 15.94
CA THR A 168 -14.83 18.02 14.73
C THR A 168 -14.10 17.51 13.49
N GLU A 169 -13.16 16.58 13.67
CA GLU A 169 -12.45 15.94 12.56
C GLU A 169 -13.33 14.95 11.81
N ASP A 170 -13.02 14.75 10.52
CA ASP A 170 -13.66 13.72 9.70
C ASP A 170 -13.43 12.33 10.32
N TRP A 171 -14.49 11.53 10.38
CA TRP A 171 -14.48 10.24 11.07
C TRP A 171 -13.47 9.24 10.49
N GLU A 172 -13.15 9.30 9.19
CA GLU A 172 -12.14 8.44 8.56
C GLU A 172 -10.73 8.83 9.03
N VAL A 173 -10.47 10.14 9.14
CA VAL A 173 -9.22 10.66 9.67
C VAL A 173 -9.08 10.26 11.15
N ARG A 174 -10.14 10.40 11.94
CA ARG A 174 -10.17 10.00 13.36
C ARG A 174 -9.93 8.50 13.56
N ILE A 175 -10.60 7.63 12.78
CA ILE A 175 -10.38 6.19 12.83
C ILE A 175 -8.95 5.84 12.43
N THR A 176 -8.41 6.47 11.38
CA THR A 176 -7.02 6.24 10.97
C THR A 176 -6.06 6.65 12.09
N SER A 177 -6.33 7.78 12.73
CA SER A 177 -5.55 8.28 13.87
C SER A 177 -5.59 7.32 15.07
N TYR A 178 -6.77 6.77 15.37
CA TYR A 178 -6.95 5.72 16.37
C TYR A 178 -6.10 4.48 16.09
N LEU A 179 -6.03 4.02 14.84
CA LEU A 179 -5.20 2.88 14.48
C LEU A 179 -3.71 3.16 14.72
N VAL A 180 -3.24 4.37 14.40
CA VAL A 180 -1.84 4.81 14.61
C VAL A 180 -1.46 4.78 16.09
N ILE A 181 -2.32 5.31 16.97
CA ILE A 181 -2.03 5.35 18.41
C ILE A 181 -2.16 3.97 19.05
N MET A 182 -3.12 3.14 18.59
CA MET A 182 -3.30 1.77 19.10
C MET A 182 -2.16 0.82 18.73
N GLN A 183 -1.46 1.05 17.62
CA GLN A 183 -0.28 0.27 17.23
C GLN A 183 0.82 0.29 18.30
N CYS A 184 0.92 1.39 19.05
CA CYS A 184 1.90 1.61 20.11
C CYS A 184 1.22 1.85 21.46
N ALA A 185 0.12 1.12 21.72
CA ALA A 185 -0.73 1.37 22.87
C ALA A 185 0.01 1.23 24.22
N THR A 186 -0.29 2.15 25.14
CA THR A 186 0.14 2.14 26.54
C THR A 186 -1.07 2.10 27.46
N LEU A 187 -0.87 1.78 28.75
CA LEU A 187 -1.94 1.83 29.75
C LEU A 187 -2.56 3.23 29.87
N GLU A 188 -1.73 4.28 29.81
CA GLU A 188 -2.20 5.66 29.83
C GLU A 188 -3.11 5.95 28.63
N LEU A 189 -2.68 5.57 27.42
CA LEU A 189 -3.47 5.77 26.21
C LEU A 189 -4.84 5.08 26.30
N LEU A 190 -4.89 3.85 26.83
CA LEU A 190 -6.14 3.12 26.99
C LEU A 190 -7.10 3.79 27.97
N SER A 191 -6.58 4.38 29.05
CA SER A 191 -7.40 5.14 30.00
C SER A 191 -8.06 6.35 29.33
N LYS A 192 -7.32 7.09 28.51
CA LYS A 192 -7.83 8.24 27.72
C LYS A 192 -8.80 7.79 26.62
N LEU A 193 -8.50 6.68 25.96
CA LEU A 193 -9.38 6.08 24.95
C LEU A 193 -10.77 5.81 25.53
N ARG A 194 -10.85 5.25 26.74
CA ARG A 194 -12.12 4.98 27.43
C ARG A 194 -12.94 6.26 27.64
N LEU A 195 -12.30 7.31 28.15
CA LEU A 195 -12.96 8.61 28.39
C LEU A 195 -13.49 9.21 27.09
N THR A 196 -12.70 9.11 26.02
CA THR A 196 -13.08 9.60 24.69
C THR A 196 -14.30 8.86 24.16
N ILE A 197 -14.25 7.53 24.20
CA ILE A 197 -15.32 6.66 23.68
C ILE A 197 -16.62 6.79 24.49
N ALA A 198 -16.55 7.10 25.78
CA ALA A 198 -17.74 7.36 26.59
C ALA A 198 -18.54 8.59 26.15
N THR A 199 -17.88 9.55 25.48
CA THR A 199 -18.49 10.81 25.02
C THR A 199 -18.64 10.87 23.49
N GLU A 200 -18.28 9.80 22.79
CA GLU A 200 -18.26 9.75 21.33
C GLU A 200 -19.67 9.83 20.75
N GLN A 201 -19.90 10.81 19.87
CA GLN A 201 -21.19 10.99 19.19
C GLN A 201 -21.22 10.32 17.81
N ASN A 202 -20.06 10.08 17.19
CA ASN A 202 -20.01 9.47 15.86
C ASN A 202 -20.11 7.93 15.93
N GLU A 203 -21.22 7.40 15.43
CA GLU A 203 -21.48 5.95 15.43
C GLU A 203 -20.44 5.12 14.65
N GLN A 204 -19.82 5.68 13.60
CA GLN A 204 -18.79 4.97 12.82
C GLN A 204 -17.52 4.81 13.64
N VAL A 205 -17.07 5.88 14.31
CA VAL A 205 -15.91 5.84 15.21
C VAL A 205 -16.18 4.89 16.37
N LEU A 206 -17.36 5.01 17.02
CA LEU A 206 -17.76 4.18 18.14
C LEU A 206 -17.76 2.68 17.79
N SER A 207 -18.40 2.32 16.68
CA SER A 207 -18.48 0.93 16.22
C SER A 207 -17.12 0.36 15.83
N PHE A 208 -16.32 1.15 15.11
CA PHE A 208 -15.00 0.71 14.68
C PHE A 208 -14.07 0.46 15.87
N VAL A 209 -14.01 1.41 16.81
CA VAL A 209 -13.13 1.29 17.99
C VAL A 209 -13.54 0.12 18.87
N LYS A 210 -14.85 -0.03 19.17
CA LYS A 210 -15.34 -1.16 19.96
C LYS A 210 -15.03 -2.50 19.31
N SER A 211 -15.32 -2.66 18.02
CA SER A 211 -15.04 -3.91 17.30
C SER A 211 -13.54 -4.21 17.22
N HIS A 212 -12.69 -3.21 16.97
CA HIS A 212 -11.25 -3.39 16.93
C HIS A 212 -10.68 -3.83 18.28
N VAL A 213 -11.06 -3.17 19.39
CA VAL A 213 -10.63 -3.56 20.73
C VAL A 213 -11.11 -4.98 21.06
N THR A 214 -12.36 -5.32 20.77
CA THR A 214 -12.87 -6.68 20.97
C THR A 214 -12.05 -7.73 20.20
N ASN A 215 -11.73 -7.48 18.92
CA ASN A 215 -10.91 -8.39 18.13
C ASN A 215 -9.50 -8.55 18.68
N LEU A 216 -8.89 -7.46 19.16
CA LEU A 216 -7.58 -7.52 19.83
C LEU A 216 -7.65 -8.38 21.09
N ARG A 217 -8.69 -8.25 21.92
CA ARG A 217 -8.87 -9.06 23.13
C ARG A 217 -9.04 -10.55 22.81
N LYS A 218 -9.87 -10.88 21.82
CA LYS A 218 -10.02 -12.27 21.34
C LYS A 218 -8.67 -12.85 20.92
N LYS A 219 -7.84 -12.07 20.21
CA LYS A 219 -6.49 -12.46 19.80
C LYS A 219 -5.53 -12.61 20.99
N ALA A 220 -5.61 -11.74 22.01
CA ALA A 220 -4.81 -11.87 23.23
C ALA A 220 -5.10 -13.18 23.97
N ARG A 221 -6.39 -13.53 24.12
CA ARG A 221 -6.85 -14.75 24.80
C ARG A 221 -6.44 -16.02 24.06
N SER A 222 -6.40 -15.99 22.73
CA SER A 222 -5.96 -17.11 21.91
C SER A 222 -4.42 -17.24 21.83
N GLY A 223 -3.67 -16.53 22.69
CA GLY A 223 -2.21 -16.60 22.73
C GLY A 223 -1.50 -15.92 21.54
N GLY A 224 -2.14 -14.96 20.88
CA GLY A 224 -1.51 -14.25 19.77
C GLY A 224 -0.36 -13.35 20.21
N ASP A 225 0.81 -13.51 19.60
CA ASP A 225 1.94 -12.62 19.80
C ASP A 225 1.60 -11.16 19.42
N HIS A 226 2.24 -10.21 20.09
CA HIS A 226 2.14 -8.75 19.86
C HIS A 226 0.78 -8.12 20.23
N VAL A 227 -0.05 -8.75 21.07
CA VAL A 227 -1.21 -8.08 21.67
C VAL A 227 -0.87 -7.63 23.08
N PRO A 228 -1.09 -6.35 23.45
CA PRO A 228 -0.83 -5.92 24.80
C PRO A 228 -1.66 -6.70 25.82
N LYS A 229 -1.00 -7.46 26.71
CA LYS A 229 -1.65 -8.34 27.71
C LYS A 229 -2.65 -7.59 28.60
N PHE A 230 -2.44 -6.29 28.78
CA PHE A 230 -3.33 -5.42 29.55
C PHE A 230 -4.68 -5.15 28.88
N LEU A 231 -4.87 -5.50 27.60
CA LEU A 231 -6.18 -5.44 26.95
C LEU A 231 -7.16 -6.47 27.49
N ASP A 232 -6.72 -7.53 28.17
CA ASP A 232 -7.63 -8.51 28.78
C ASP A 232 -8.26 -8.02 30.10
N ASN A 233 -8.00 -6.76 30.51
CA ASN A 233 -8.62 -6.19 31.70
C ASN A 233 -10.16 -6.24 31.64
N ALA A 234 -10.79 -6.47 32.80
CA ALA A 234 -12.24 -6.63 32.95
C ALA A 234 -13.04 -5.42 32.44
N GLU A 235 -12.44 -4.24 32.39
CA GLU A 235 -13.06 -2.97 32.01
C GLU A 235 -13.56 -2.90 30.56
N PHE A 236 -12.98 -3.68 29.63
CA PHE A 236 -13.42 -3.72 28.22
C PHE A 236 -14.46 -4.82 27.95
N SER A 237 -14.87 -5.60 28.97
CA SER A 237 -15.80 -6.74 28.82
C SER A 237 -17.22 -6.32 28.43
N SER A 238 -17.66 -5.12 28.80
CA SER A 238 -18.97 -4.59 28.41
C SER A 238 -19.08 -4.34 26.90
N TRP A 239 -17.97 -3.95 26.24
CA TRP A 239 -17.98 -3.59 24.83
C TRP A 239 -18.21 -4.80 23.90
N GLU A 240 -17.82 -6.00 24.33
CA GLU A 240 -18.09 -7.26 23.60
C GLU A 240 -19.60 -7.53 23.46
N LYS A 241 -20.39 -7.21 24.49
CA LYS A 241 -21.85 -7.40 24.49
C LYS A 241 -22.57 -6.34 23.65
N GLU A 242 -21.96 -5.18 23.47
CA GLU A 242 -22.53 -4.06 22.71
C GLU A 242 -22.22 -4.14 21.21
N GLU A 243 -21.10 -4.74 20.81
CA GLU A 243 -20.68 -4.90 19.40
C GLU A 243 -21.75 -5.59 18.53
N GLN A 244 -22.47 -6.58 19.07
CA GLN A 244 -23.47 -7.35 18.33
C GLN A 244 -24.66 -6.51 17.83
N LYS A 245 -24.85 -5.27 18.33
CA LYS A 245 -25.99 -4.41 18.01
C LYS A 245 -25.72 -3.37 16.91
N LEU A 246 -24.48 -3.20 16.45
CA LEU A 246 -24.10 -2.13 15.53
C LEU A 246 -24.04 -2.62 14.07
N GLN A 247 -24.66 -1.88 13.13
CA GLN A 247 -24.68 -2.14 11.67
C GLN A 247 -23.68 -1.28 10.86
N THR A 248 -22.82 -0.51 11.52
CA THR A 248 -21.90 0.47 10.94
C THR A 248 -20.48 -0.08 10.70
N ALA A 249 -19.48 0.76 10.42
CA ALA A 249 -18.10 0.33 10.14
C ALA A 249 -17.55 -0.63 11.21
N LYS A 250 -16.96 -1.74 10.76
CA LYS A 250 -16.41 -2.80 11.61
C LYS A 250 -14.98 -3.10 11.21
N ASN A 251 -14.16 -3.38 12.22
CA ASN A 251 -12.91 -4.08 11.98
C ASN A 251 -13.24 -5.56 11.69
N ILE A 252 -13.01 -6.01 10.46
CA ILE A 252 -13.06 -7.43 10.12
C ILE A 252 -11.62 -7.94 10.20
N TYR A 253 -11.37 -8.93 11.05
CA TYR A 253 -10.05 -9.51 11.35
C TYR A 253 -8.98 -9.26 10.28
N GLY A 254 -8.01 -8.39 10.59
CA GLY A 254 -6.82 -8.17 9.77
C GLY A 254 -7.00 -7.33 8.50
N LYS A 255 -8.19 -6.80 8.19
CA LYS A 255 -8.40 -5.87 7.06
C LYS A 255 -9.35 -4.72 7.44
N SER A 256 -8.82 -3.49 7.39
CA SER A 256 -9.63 -2.28 7.40
C SER A 256 -10.23 -2.07 6.01
N ILE A 257 -11.52 -2.36 5.84
CA ILE A 257 -12.26 -2.02 4.61
C ILE A 257 -13.10 -0.79 4.93
N PHE A 258 -12.74 0.35 4.34
CA PHE A 258 -13.54 1.56 4.37
C PHE A 258 -14.22 1.70 3.01
N MET A 259 -15.56 1.61 2.97
CA MET A 259 -16.35 1.93 1.79
C MET A 259 -17.16 3.18 2.08
N LYS A 260 -16.81 4.29 1.43
CA LYS A 260 -17.64 5.50 1.41
C LYS A 260 -18.51 5.45 0.15
N PRO A 261 -19.84 5.52 0.24
CA PRO A 261 -20.65 5.89 -0.91
C PRO A 261 -20.39 7.37 -1.21
N VAL A 262 -19.64 7.67 -2.26
CA VAL A 262 -19.47 9.05 -2.74
C VAL A 262 -20.76 9.46 -3.45
N ARG A 263 -21.57 10.31 -2.81
CA ARG A 263 -22.63 11.05 -3.52
C ARG A 263 -21.96 12.21 -4.27
N GLY A 264 -21.79 12.02 -5.56
CA GLY A 264 -21.19 12.98 -6.49
C GLY A 264 -20.65 12.21 -7.69
N ASP A 265 -20.93 12.69 -8.89
CA ASP A 265 -20.87 11.99 -10.19
C ASP A 265 -19.46 11.60 -10.70
N THR A 266 -18.51 11.33 -9.80
CA THR A 266 -17.20 10.77 -10.14
C THR A 266 -16.95 9.54 -9.27
N GLY A 267 -17.33 8.36 -9.79
CA GLY A 267 -17.07 7.05 -9.18
C GLY A 267 -15.57 6.77 -9.09
N GLY A 268 -14.96 7.22 -8.00
CA GLY A 268 -13.55 7.04 -7.71
C GLY A 268 -13.30 5.86 -6.76
N GLY A 269 -12.60 4.82 -7.23
CA GLY A 269 -12.08 3.73 -6.40
C GLY A 269 -10.54 3.64 -6.45
N SER A 270 -9.93 2.96 -5.48
CA SER A 270 -8.51 2.58 -5.51
C SER A 270 -8.33 1.13 -5.13
N LEU A 271 -7.44 0.42 -5.82
CA LEU A 271 -7.06 -0.97 -5.57
C LEU A 271 -5.56 -1.02 -5.25
N TYR A 272 -5.17 -1.82 -4.27
CA TYR A 272 -3.76 -2.05 -3.97
C TYR A 272 -3.49 -3.56 -3.88
N ALA A 273 -2.28 -3.96 -4.27
CA ALA A 273 -1.80 -5.32 -4.12
C ALA A 273 -0.67 -5.34 -3.09
N ARG A 274 -0.72 -6.34 -2.20
CA ARG A 274 0.32 -6.56 -1.18
C ARG A 274 0.99 -7.91 -1.35
N PHE A 275 2.30 -7.94 -1.14
CA PHE A 275 3.11 -9.16 -1.06
C PHE A 275 3.91 -9.14 0.24
N GLN A 276 3.81 -10.22 1.04
CA GLN A 276 4.38 -10.29 2.39
C GLN A 276 4.03 -9.08 3.29
N GLY A 277 2.79 -8.59 3.20
CA GLY A 277 2.32 -7.44 3.97
C GLY A 277 2.78 -6.07 3.45
N LYS A 278 3.54 -6.02 2.34
CA LYS A 278 4.07 -4.81 1.73
C LYS A 278 3.34 -4.43 0.47
N GLU A 279 3.10 -3.14 0.26
CA GLU A 279 2.41 -2.62 -0.93
C GLU A 279 3.37 -2.61 -2.12
N ILE A 280 3.03 -3.40 -3.14
CA ILE A 280 3.86 -3.57 -4.34
C ILE A 280 3.22 -2.92 -5.57
N ALA A 281 1.90 -2.70 -5.55
CA ALA A 281 1.19 -2.00 -6.61
C ALA A 281 -0.01 -1.24 -6.06
N PHE A 282 -0.30 -0.08 -6.66
CA PHE A 282 -1.43 0.78 -6.33
C PHE A 282 -2.07 1.32 -7.61
N PHE A 283 -3.38 1.12 -7.76
CA PHE A 283 -4.19 1.53 -8.90
C PHE A 283 -5.31 2.46 -8.42
N ARG A 284 -5.53 3.55 -9.14
CA ARG A 284 -6.67 4.46 -8.92
C ARG A 284 -7.58 4.40 -10.14
N SER A 285 -8.89 4.47 -9.93
CA SER A 285 -9.93 4.57 -10.97
C SER A 285 -9.66 5.66 -12.03
N GLU A 286 -9.06 6.79 -11.65
CA GLU A 286 -8.62 7.85 -12.59
C GLU A 286 -7.61 7.33 -13.64
N MET A 287 -6.85 6.28 -13.33
CA MET A 287 -5.91 5.61 -14.25
C MET A 287 -6.61 4.72 -15.29
N PHE A 288 -7.91 4.44 -15.12
CA PHE A 288 -8.75 3.73 -16.09
C PHE A 288 -9.55 4.70 -16.97
N THR A 289 -9.32 6.01 -16.86
CA THR A 289 -9.90 6.97 -17.80
C THR A 289 -9.26 6.80 -19.17
N PRO A 290 -10.04 6.61 -20.25
CA PRO A 290 -9.50 6.52 -21.60
C PRO A 290 -8.80 7.86 -21.93
N GLY A 291 -7.46 7.85 -22.02
CA GLY A 291 -6.68 9.05 -22.34
C GLY A 291 -5.33 9.18 -21.62
N GLN A 292 -5.08 8.42 -20.55
CA GLN A 292 -3.79 8.41 -19.85
C GLN A 292 -2.96 7.14 -20.03
N SER A 293 -3.54 6.06 -20.57
CA SER A 293 -2.77 4.94 -21.07
C SER A 293 -2.22 5.28 -22.45
N THR A 294 -0.95 4.94 -22.67
CA THR A 294 -0.23 5.01 -23.94
C THR A 294 -0.96 4.19 -25.02
N TRP A 295 -1.95 4.79 -25.67
CA TRP A 295 -2.41 4.33 -26.97
C TRP A 295 -1.32 4.68 -27.99
N PRO A 296 -0.91 3.77 -28.88
CA PRO A 296 0.05 4.08 -29.94
C PRO A 296 -0.42 5.33 -30.69
N ALA A 297 0.43 6.35 -30.76
CA ALA A 297 0.12 7.59 -31.47
C ALA A 297 -0.24 7.27 -32.94
N GLY A 298 -1.44 7.65 -33.37
CA GLY A 298 -1.88 7.53 -34.77
C GLY A 298 -3.18 6.76 -35.03
N GLN A 299 -3.90 6.28 -34.01
CA GLN A 299 -5.18 5.58 -34.19
C GLN A 299 -6.39 6.49 -33.91
N THR A 300 -7.37 6.47 -34.82
CA THR A 300 -8.66 7.16 -34.68
C THR A 300 -9.56 6.41 -33.68
N LEU A 301 -10.46 7.10 -32.99
CA LEU A 301 -11.45 6.50 -32.07
C LEU A 301 -12.21 5.32 -32.73
N LEU A 302 -12.47 5.41 -34.03
CA LEU A 302 -13.12 4.37 -34.83
C LEU A 302 -12.31 3.08 -34.95
N SER A 303 -10.97 3.16 -35.06
CA SER A 303 -10.13 1.96 -35.13
C SER A 303 -10.02 1.27 -33.78
N ALA A 304 -9.92 2.05 -32.69
CA ALA A 304 -9.97 1.54 -31.33
C ALA A 304 -11.30 0.82 -31.01
N LEU A 305 -12.43 1.40 -31.44
CA LEU A 305 -13.75 0.76 -31.29
C LEU A 305 -13.87 -0.53 -32.10
N ARG A 306 -13.27 -0.60 -33.30
CA ARG A 306 -13.27 -1.80 -34.14
C ARG A 306 -12.42 -2.93 -33.53
N THR A 307 -11.27 -2.61 -32.92
CA THR A 307 -10.41 -3.59 -32.21
C THR A 307 -11.04 -4.09 -30.91
N LEU A 308 -11.86 -3.28 -30.25
CA LEU A 308 -12.59 -3.65 -29.04
C LEU A 308 -13.86 -4.49 -29.31
N SER A 309 -14.39 -4.42 -30.53
CA SER A 309 -15.54 -5.21 -31.01
C SER A 309 -15.16 -6.64 -31.43
N THR A 310 -13.91 -6.86 -31.83
CA THR A 310 -13.36 -8.20 -32.09
C THR A 310 -12.97 -8.88 -30.77
N GLU A 311 -13.31 -10.16 -30.59
CA GLU A 311 -12.97 -10.92 -29.37
C GLU A 311 -11.45 -10.86 -29.10
N GLY A 312 -11.07 -10.06 -28.10
CA GLY A 312 -9.68 -9.94 -27.67
C GLY A 312 -9.35 -11.08 -26.71
N ARG A 313 -8.41 -11.95 -27.10
CA ARG A 313 -7.79 -12.94 -26.21
C ARG A 313 -6.43 -12.42 -25.77
N TYR A 314 -6.31 -12.05 -24.51
CA TYR A 314 -5.04 -11.63 -23.93
C TYR A 314 -4.59 -12.64 -22.89
N ASN A 315 -3.54 -13.40 -23.24
CA ASN A 315 -2.90 -14.33 -22.33
C ASN A 315 -1.73 -13.62 -21.65
N PHE A 316 -1.74 -13.63 -20.32
CA PHE A 316 -0.71 -13.08 -19.47
C PHE A 316 -0.13 -14.21 -18.65
N THR A 317 1.16 -14.46 -18.79
CA THR A 317 1.88 -15.42 -17.93
C THR A 317 2.92 -14.64 -17.15
N GLN A 318 2.79 -14.61 -15.83
CA GLN A 318 3.78 -13.98 -14.95
C GLN A 318 4.27 -14.96 -13.91
N SER A 319 5.58 -15.17 -13.88
CA SER A 319 6.26 -16.01 -12.89
C SER A 319 6.96 -15.14 -11.85
N ALA A 320 6.75 -15.44 -10.57
CA ALA A 320 7.43 -14.81 -9.44
C ALA A 320 8.16 -15.88 -8.62
N ILE A 321 9.39 -15.57 -8.20
CA ILE A 321 10.09 -16.38 -7.20
C ILE A 321 9.52 -16.00 -5.84
N LEU A 322 8.91 -16.96 -5.15
CA LEU A 322 8.27 -16.78 -3.85
C LEU A 322 9.25 -16.95 -2.70
N ALA A 323 10.18 -17.90 -2.84
CA ALA A 323 11.23 -18.16 -1.87
C ALA A 323 12.50 -18.61 -2.60
N ASP A 324 13.63 -18.07 -2.16
CA ASP A 324 14.96 -18.51 -2.57
C ASP A 324 15.81 -18.47 -1.30
N VAL A 325 15.93 -19.63 -0.66
CA VAL A 325 16.63 -19.79 0.63
C VAL A 325 17.76 -20.77 0.42
N SER A 326 19.00 -20.33 0.64
CA SER A 326 20.18 -21.19 0.60
C SER A 326 20.88 -21.13 1.96
N LEU A 327 21.03 -22.28 2.61
CA LEU A 327 21.72 -22.46 3.87
C LEU A 327 22.91 -23.39 3.65
N VAL A 328 24.11 -22.94 4.01
CA VAL A 328 25.32 -23.76 3.95
C VAL A 328 25.74 -24.09 5.38
N VAL A 329 25.67 -25.36 5.75
CA VAL A 329 26.02 -25.86 7.08
C VAL A 329 27.31 -26.67 6.99
N PRO A 330 28.36 -26.35 7.75
CA PRO A 330 29.56 -27.18 7.81
C PRO A 330 29.21 -28.51 8.50
N THR A 331 29.56 -29.64 7.86
CA THR A 331 29.37 -30.96 8.46
C THR A 331 30.64 -31.42 9.17
N ALA A 332 30.49 -32.39 10.08
CA ALA A 332 31.62 -32.96 10.83
C ALA A 332 32.69 -33.63 9.93
N SER A 333 32.38 -33.94 8.67
CA SER A 333 33.35 -34.46 7.69
C SER A 333 34.16 -33.36 7.00
N GLY A 334 33.91 -32.08 7.31
CA GLY A 334 34.55 -30.94 6.66
C GLY A 334 33.95 -30.58 5.29
N LEU A 335 32.94 -31.31 4.82
CA LEU A 335 32.22 -30.98 3.59
C LEU A 335 31.03 -30.04 3.90
N PRO A 336 30.80 -28.99 3.11
CA PRO A 336 29.64 -28.12 3.29
C PRO A 336 28.36 -28.83 2.83
N LEU A 337 27.36 -28.88 3.69
CA LEU A 337 26.00 -29.28 3.33
C LEU A 337 25.22 -28.04 2.88
N THR A 338 24.83 -28.01 1.61
CA THR A 338 24.02 -26.92 1.04
C THR A 338 22.55 -27.33 1.00
N LEU A 339 21.72 -26.65 1.78
CA LEU A 339 20.26 -26.80 1.78
C LEU A 339 19.65 -25.62 1.01
N GLY A 340 19.07 -25.90 -0.15
CA GLY A 340 18.38 -24.92 -0.99
C GLY A 340 16.88 -25.13 -1.01
N LEU A 341 16.09 -24.07 -0.87
CA LEU A 341 14.64 -24.04 -1.11
C LEU A 341 14.35 -22.98 -2.15
N ASN A 342 13.94 -23.44 -3.34
CA ASN A 342 13.53 -22.58 -4.44
C ASN A 342 12.03 -22.78 -4.68
N SER A 343 11.24 -21.74 -4.46
CA SER A 343 9.81 -21.72 -4.72
C SER A 343 9.51 -20.66 -5.77
N SER A 344 8.76 -21.04 -6.79
CA SER A 344 8.24 -20.11 -7.79
C SER A 344 6.74 -20.35 -7.98
N ALA A 345 6.01 -19.28 -8.25
CA ALA A 345 4.62 -19.35 -8.67
C ALA A 345 4.48 -18.69 -10.03
N SER A 346 3.77 -19.35 -10.93
CA SER A 346 3.40 -18.79 -12.22
C SER A 346 1.90 -18.60 -12.24
N VAL A 347 1.48 -17.39 -12.59
CA VAL A 347 0.07 -17.05 -12.76
C VAL A 347 -0.14 -16.86 -14.26
N GLU A 348 -0.98 -17.72 -14.84
CA GLU A 348 -1.47 -17.57 -16.20
C GLU A 348 -2.91 -17.03 -16.16
N LEU A 349 -3.09 -15.80 -16.64
CA LEU A 349 -4.38 -15.14 -16.77
C LEU A 349 -4.73 -15.02 -18.24
N ALA A 350 -5.84 -15.62 -18.63
CA ALA A 350 -6.44 -15.35 -19.92
C ALA A 350 -7.64 -14.42 -19.73
N VAL A 351 -7.54 -13.21 -20.30
CA VAL A 351 -8.61 -12.22 -20.32
C VAL A 351 -9.30 -12.29 -21.68
N PHE A 352 -10.60 -12.56 -21.63
CA PHE A 352 -11.49 -12.58 -22.79
C PHE A 352 -12.45 -11.40 -22.67
N GLY A 353 -12.56 -10.58 -23.72
CA GLY A 353 -13.49 -9.46 -23.74
C GLY A 353 -14.08 -9.23 -25.12
N LYS A 354 -15.38 -8.94 -25.15
CA LYS A 354 -16.11 -8.47 -26.33
C LYS A 354 -16.96 -7.28 -25.91
N LEU A 355 -16.81 -6.16 -26.62
CA LEU A 355 -17.66 -4.98 -26.45
C LEU A 355 -18.64 -4.91 -27.61
N ASP A 356 -19.94 -4.99 -27.31
CA ASP A 356 -20.99 -4.89 -28.31
C ASP A 356 -21.53 -3.45 -28.35
N PHE A 357 -21.36 -2.80 -29.49
CA PHE A 357 -21.63 -1.38 -29.68
C PHE A 357 -22.90 -1.10 -30.48
N HIS A 358 -23.67 -2.14 -30.81
CA HIS A 358 -24.87 -2.04 -31.65
C HIS A 358 -25.93 -1.08 -31.07
N ASP A 359 -26.02 -0.99 -29.74
CA ASP A 359 -27.02 -0.18 -29.02
C ASP A 359 -26.53 1.21 -28.59
N LEU A 360 -25.34 1.65 -29.02
CA LEU A 360 -24.87 3.02 -28.74
C LEU A 360 -25.55 4.07 -29.64
N THR A 361 -26.15 3.65 -30.74
CA THR A 361 -26.85 4.52 -31.70
C THR A 361 -28.37 4.50 -31.56
N SER A 362 -28.92 3.56 -30.79
CA SER A 362 -30.36 3.48 -30.46
C SER A 362 -30.67 4.21 -29.15
N SER A 363 -31.93 4.64 -28.97
CA SER A 363 -32.40 5.25 -27.73
C SER A 363 -33.44 4.30 -27.09
N PRO A 364 -33.26 3.86 -25.84
CA PRO A 364 -32.21 4.27 -24.89
C PRO A 364 -30.83 3.66 -25.22
N ARG A 365 -29.78 4.46 -25.03
CA ARG A 365 -28.40 4.04 -25.29
C ARG A 365 -27.97 3.01 -24.24
N ASN A 366 -27.66 1.80 -24.68
CA ASN A 366 -27.16 0.74 -23.82
C ASN A 366 -25.78 0.29 -24.29
N LEU A 367 -24.85 0.07 -23.36
CA LEU A 367 -23.52 -0.48 -23.63
C LEU A 367 -23.41 -1.83 -22.91
N HIS A 368 -23.35 -2.91 -23.69
CA HIS A 368 -23.15 -4.26 -23.15
C HIS A 368 -21.69 -4.67 -23.30
N ALA A 369 -21.01 -4.80 -22.16
CA ALA A 369 -19.65 -5.34 -22.06
C ALA A 369 -19.70 -6.73 -21.42
N ALA A 370 -19.22 -7.75 -22.15
CA ALA A 370 -19.10 -9.10 -21.63
C ALA A 370 -17.62 -9.51 -21.59
N GLY A 371 -17.16 -9.99 -20.44
CA GLY A 371 -15.79 -10.45 -20.26
C GLY A 371 -15.70 -11.61 -19.28
N GLN A 372 -14.69 -12.44 -19.46
CA GLN A 372 -14.38 -13.55 -18.56
C GLN A 372 -12.88 -13.54 -18.26
N ILE A 373 -12.53 -13.64 -16.98
CA ILE A 373 -11.15 -13.86 -16.54
C ILE A 373 -11.04 -15.33 -16.16
N ARG A 374 -10.15 -16.07 -16.82
CA ARG A 374 -9.83 -17.45 -16.43
C ARG A 374 -8.41 -17.48 -15.86
N ALA A 375 -8.29 -17.93 -14.62
CA ALA A 375 -7.03 -18.41 -14.08
C ALA A 375 -6.84 -19.86 -14.55
N ARG A 376 -5.69 -20.18 -15.15
CA ARG A 376 -5.33 -21.55 -15.52
C ARG A 376 -4.48 -22.22 -14.47
#